data_AF-A0A941CPZ4-F1
#
_entry.id   AF-A0A941CPZ4-F1
#
_cell.length_a   1.000
_cell.length_b   1.000
_cell.length_c   1.000
_cell.angle_alpha   90.00
_cell.angle_beta   90.00
_cell.angle_gamma   90.00
#
_symmetry.space_group_name_H-M   'P 1'
#
loop_
_entity.id
_entity.type
_entity.pdbx_description
1 polymer ?
#
loop_
_entity_poly.entity_id
_entity_poly.type
_entity_poly.pdbx_seq_one_letter_code
_entity_poly.pdbx_strand_id
1 'polypeptide(L)'
;MTKSEILSFLKARLGISSNGKDAYLNLIIDSTIKMLDDEKGINADLTNPVITEFIVDYATWKYEAKGETTGMPRYLDFALKNLMIHNRKADEVI
;
A
#
# COMPACT_ATOMS: atom_id res chain seq x y z
N MET A 1 -0.17 -11.91 -5.09
CA MET A 1 -1.49 -11.35 -5.44
C MET A 1 -1.39 -10.56 -6.73
N THR A 2 -2.48 -10.48 -7.47
CA THR A 2 -2.67 -9.56 -8.59
C THR A 2 -3.21 -8.23 -8.09
N LYS A 3 -3.05 -7.17 -8.89
CA LYS A 3 -3.66 -5.85 -8.57
C LYS A 3 -5.19 -5.93 -8.41
N SER A 4 -5.86 -6.82 -9.15
CA SER A 4 -7.30 -7.05 -9.02
C SER A 4 -7.69 -7.62 -7.65
N GLU A 5 -6.85 -8.48 -7.08
CA GLU A 5 -7.06 -9.02 -5.73
C GLU A 5 -6.84 -7.91 -4.69
N ILE A 6 -5.82 -7.07 -4.84
CA ILE A 6 -5.58 -5.90 -3.96
C ILE A 6 -6.79 -4.95 -3.98
N LEU A 7 -7.33 -4.65 -5.16
CA LEU A 7 -8.55 -3.84 -5.29
C LEU A 7 -9.74 -4.49 -4.57
N SER A 8 -9.89 -5.81 -4.68
CA SER A 8 -10.96 -6.55 -4.01
C SER A 8 -10.84 -6.49 -2.49
N PHE A 9 -9.63 -6.65 -1.94
CA PHE A 9 -9.37 -6.51 -0.51
C PHE A 9 -9.57 -5.08 -0.02
N LEU A 10 -9.10 -4.08 -0.77
CA LEU A 10 -9.33 -2.67 -0.45
C LEU A 10 -10.83 -2.34 -0.40
N LYS A 11 -11.60 -2.80 -1.38
CA LYS A 11 -13.06 -2.65 -1.41
C LYS A 11 -13.73 -3.33 -0.22
N ALA A 12 -13.29 -4.53 0.13
CA ALA A 12 -13.79 -5.24 1.30
C ALA A 12 -13.54 -4.46 2.60
N ARG A 13 -12.33 -3.88 2.78
CA ARG A 13 -12.01 -3.07 3.97
C ARG A 13 -12.82 -1.78 4.06
N LEU A 14 -13.08 -1.14 2.92
CA LEU A 14 -13.87 0.08 2.84
C LEU A 14 -15.39 -0.15 2.86
N GLY A 15 -15.85 -1.41 2.88
CA GLY A 15 -17.26 -1.76 2.77
C GLY A 15 -17.91 -1.35 1.43
N ILE A 16 -17.12 -1.31 0.34
CA ILE A 16 -17.56 -0.90 -1.00
C ILE A 16 -17.85 -2.14 -1.85
N SER A 17 -19.09 -2.33 -2.27
CA SER A 17 -19.48 -3.42 -3.18
C SER A 17 -19.64 -2.99 -4.64
N SER A 18 -19.82 -1.69 -4.91
CA SER A 18 -20.01 -1.16 -6.26
C SER A 18 -18.70 -0.83 -6.96
N ASN A 19 -18.76 -0.64 -8.29
CA ASN A 19 -17.58 -0.35 -9.11
C ASN A 19 -17.38 1.14 -9.41
N GLY A 20 -18.27 2.01 -8.92
CA GLY A 20 -18.27 3.44 -9.25
C GLY A 20 -17.03 4.22 -8.79
N LYS A 21 -16.22 3.63 -7.89
CA LYS A 21 -14.98 4.23 -7.38
C LYS A 21 -13.71 3.48 -7.80
N ASP A 22 -13.84 2.42 -8.60
CA ASP A 22 -12.72 1.53 -8.93
C ASP A 22 -11.59 2.28 -9.61
N ALA A 23 -11.89 3.25 -10.49
CA ALA A 23 -10.87 4.07 -11.14
C ALA A 23 -10.02 4.85 -10.11
N TYR A 24 -10.67 5.44 -9.10
CA TYR A 24 -9.97 6.20 -8.07
C TYR A 24 -9.21 5.29 -7.09
N LEU A 25 -9.80 4.16 -6.70
CA LEU A 25 -9.12 3.18 -5.85
C LEU A 25 -7.88 2.59 -6.54
N ASN A 26 -7.96 2.32 -7.85
CA ASN A 26 -6.81 1.89 -8.64
C ASN A 26 -5.72 2.97 -8.69
N LEU A 27 -6.09 4.24 -8.86
CA LEU A 27 -5.12 5.35 -8.81
C LEU A 27 -4.38 5.40 -7.47
N ILE A 28 -5.08 5.19 -6.36
CA ILE A 28 -4.46 5.13 -5.02
C ILE A 28 -3.50 3.94 -4.92
N ILE A 29 -3.90 2.76 -5.39
CA ILE A 29 -3.05 1.56 -5.40
C ILE A 29 -1.78 1.82 -6.23
N ASP A 30 -1.93 2.34 -7.45
CA ASP A 30 -0.80 2.64 -8.35
C ASP A 30 0.15 3.68 -7.75
N SER A 31 -0.41 4.73 -7.15
CA SER A 31 0.41 5.76 -6.49
C SER A 31 1.15 5.20 -5.27
N THR A 32 0.59 4.18 -4.61
CA THR A 32 1.21 3.52 -3.45
C THR A 32 2.36 2.62 -3.88
N ILE A 33 2.14 1.80 -4.92
CA ILE A 33 3.17 0.96 -5.53
C ILE A 33 4.34 1.84 -6.00
N LYS A 34 4.03 2.90 -6.75
CA LYS A 34 5.05 3.83 -7.25
C LYS A 34 5.81 4.52 -6.12
N MET A 35 5.15 4.92 -5.04
CA MET A 35 5.81 5.52 -3.88
C MET A 35 6.78 4.54 -3.22
N LEU A 36 6.40 3.27 -3.08
CA LEU A 36 7.28 2.24 -2.53
C LEU A 36 8.54 2.07 -3.39
N ASP A 37 8.38 1.91 -4.70
CA ASP A 37 9.47 1.71 -5.64
C ASP A 37 10.37 2.96 -5.78
N ASP A 38 9.79 4.07 -6.23
CA ASP A 38 10.55 5.24 -6.67
C ASP A 38 11.06 6.10 -5.51
N GLU A 39 10.28 6.23 -4.43
CA GLU A 39 10.60 7.16 -3.34
C GLU A 39 11.22 6.47 -2.13
N LYS A 40 10.81 5.23 -1.84
CA LYS A 40 11.27 4.49 -0.65
C LYS A 40 12.31 3.44 -0.96
N GLY A 41 12.57 3.15 -2.23
CA GLY A 41 13.50 2.12 -2.66
C GLY A 41 13.09 0.71 -2.25
N ILE A 42 11.80 0.49 -1.96
CA ILE A 42 11.24 -0.80 -1.58
C ILE A 42 10.67 -1.42 -2.84
N ASN A 43 11.20 -2.58 -3.27
CA ASN A 43 10.64 -3.30 -4.40
C ASN A 43 9.18 -3.71 -4.08
N ALA A 44 8.22 -3.21 -4.84
CA ALA A 44 6.80 -3.50 -4.68
C ALA A 44 6.41 -4.88 -5.26
N ASP A 45 7.08 -5.94 -4.79
CA ASP A 45 6.79 -7.32 -5.18
C ASP A 45 5.39 -7.75 -4.71
N LEU A 46 4.45 -7.80 -5.65
CA LEU A 46 3.08 -8.20 -5.37
C LEU A 46 2.94 -9.70 -5.02
N THR A 47 4.00 -10.50 -5.12
CA THR A 47 4.01 -11.88 -4.61
C THR A 47 4.32 -11.96 -3.11
N ASN A 48 4.90 -10.91 -2.54
CA ASN A 48 5.19 -10.83 -1.12
C ASN A 48 3.95 -10.41 -0.31
N PRO A 49 3.42 -11.26 0.58
CA PRO A 49 2.21 -10.97 1.34
C PRO A 49 2.34 -9.72 2.22
N VAL A 50 3.52 -9.47 2.81
CA VAL A 50 3.77 -8.32 3.68
C VAL A 50 3.68 -7.00 2.90
N ILE A 51 4.24 -6.98 1.68
CA ILE A 51 4.14 -5.81 0.80
C ILE A 51 2.70 -5.58 0.37
N THR A 52 1.99 -6.64 -0.04
CA THR A 52 0.60 -6.51 -0.49
C THR A 52 -0.36 -6.10 0.62
N GLU A 53 -0.16 -6.60 1.85
CA GLU A 53 -0.93 -6.18 3.03
C GLU A 53 -0.68 -4.70 3.33
N PHE A 54 0.58 -4.25 3.29
CA PHE A 54 0.92 -2.85 3.47
C PHE A 54 0.26 -1.95 2.41
N ILE A 55 0.27 -2.36 1.13
CA ILE A 55 -0.40 -1.61 0.05
C ILE A 55 -1.90 -1.46 0.33
N VAL A 56 -2.57 -2.53 0.78
CA VAL A 56 -4.00 -2.49 1.13
C VAL A 56 -4.24 -1.55 2.33
N ASP A 57 -3.43 -1.65 3.38
CA ASP A 57 -3.53 -0.82 4.59
C ASP A 57 -3.34 0.67 4.27
N TYR A 58 -2.28 0.97 3.53
CA TYR A 58 -1.94 2.33 3.14
C TYR A 58 -3.00 2.92 2.20
N ALA A 59 -3.48 2.15 1.21
CA ALA A 59 -4.53 2.59 0.31
C ALA A 59 -5.86 2.84 1.03
N THR A 60 -6.21 1.99 2.01
CA THR A 60 -7.38 2.17 2.88
C THR A 60 -7.29 3.52 3.59
N TRP A 61 -6.18 3.75 4.30
CA TRP A 61 -5.97 5.02 5.02
C TRP A 61 -5.98 6.22 4.08
N LYS A 62 -5.28 6.16 2.94
CA LYS A 62 -5.18 7.28 2.00
C LYS A 62 -6.54 7.65 1.39
N TYR A 63 -7.40 6.67 1.15
CA TYR A 63 -8.77 6.92 0.72
C TYR A 63 -9.61 7.57 1.83
N GLU A 64 -9.54 7.05 3.06
CA GLU A 64 -10.32 7.54 4.20
C GLU A 64 -9.88 8.93 4.69
N ALA A 65 -8.58 9.21 4.61
CA ALA A 65 -8.00 10.50 4.96
C ALA A 65 -8.48 11.63 4.06
N LYS A 66 -8.99 11.34 2.84
CA LYS A 66 -9.60 12.34 1.92
C LYS A 66 -8.74 13.60 1.69
N GLY A 67 -7.42 13.48 1.76
CA GLY A 67 -6.49 14.61 1.59
C GLY A 67 -6.28 15.47 2.85
N GLU A 68 -6.79 15.05 4.00
CA GLU A 68 -6.44 15.66 5.29
C GLU A 68 -4.94 15.51 5.57
N THR A 69 -4.35 16.52 6.22
CA THR A 69 -2.94 16.52 6.63
C THR A 69 -2.70 15.76 7.93
N THR A 70 -3.72 15.03 8.40
CA THR A 70 -3.63 14.19 9.58
C THR A 70 -2.53 13.16 9.33
N GLY A 71 -1.49 13.19 10.16
CA GLY A 71 -0.32 12.33 9.98
C GLY A 71 -0.72 10.85 9.88
N MET A 72 0.09 10.07 9.18
CA MET A 72 -0.11 8.63 9.02
C MET A 72 -0.30 7.95 10.40
N PRO A 73 -1.25 6.99 10.53
CA PRO A 73 -1.40 6.22 11.74
C PRO A 73 -0.08 5.56 12.16
N ARG A 74 0.22 5.57 13.45
CA ARG A 74 1.51 5.11 13.98
C ARG A 74 1.83 3.65 13.61
N TYR A 75 0.83 2.77 13.54
CA TYR A 75 1.07 1.37 13.15
C TYR A 75 1.54 1.25 11.70
N LEU A 76 1.00 2.09 10.81
CA LEU A 76 1.33 2.09 9.38
C LEU A 76 2.71 2.69 9.16
N ASP A 77 3.07 3.72 9.93
CA ASP A 77 4.42 4.27 9.96
C ASP A 77 5.46 3.22 10.44
N PHE A 78 5.14 2.44 11.47
CA PHE A 78 6.00 1.33 11.89
C PHE A 78 6.11 0.23 10.84
N ALA A 79 5.01 -0.14 10.17
CA ALA A 79 5.03 -1.12 9.10
C ALA A 79 5.94 -0.66 7.94
N LEU A 80 5.85 0.61 7.54
CA LEU A 80 6.71 1.19 6.51
C LEU A 80 8.19 1.14 6.92
N LYS A 81 8.52 1.52 8.15
CA LYS A 81 9.89 1.45 8.68
C LYS A 81 10.42 0.02 8.69
N ASN A 82 9.59 -0.95 9.07
CA ASN A 82 9.96 -2.35 9.03
C ASN A 82 10.28 -2.80 7.60
N LEU A 83 9.45 -2.42 6.62
CA LEU A 83 9.72 -2.72 5.21
C LEU A 83 11.07 -2.14 4.74
N MET A 84 11.35 -0.88 5.07
CA MET A 84 12.63 -0.24 4.73
C MET A 84 13.84 -0.99 5.30
N ILE A 85 13.76 -1.42 6.56
CA ILE A 85 14.85 -2.17 7.22
C ILE A 85 15.04 -3.54 6.56
N HIS A 86 13.96 -4.24 6.23
CA HIS A 86 14.04 -5.56 5.59
C HIS A 86 14.60 -5.45 4.17
N ASN A 87 14.20 -4.43 3.42
CA ASN A 87 14.71 -4.19 2.07
C ASN A 87 16.22 -3.92 2.11
N ARG A 88 16.70 -3.06 3.02
CA ARG A 88 18.13 -2.77 3.16
C ARG A 88 18.96 -4.01 3.53
N LYS A 89 18.43 -4.90 4.38
CA LYS A 89 19.11 -6.16 4.71
C LYS A 89 19.24 -7.09 3.50
N ALA A 90 18.31 -7.06 2.55
CA ALA A 90 18.43 -7.85 1.33
C ALA A 90 19.58 -7.33 0.45
N ASP A 91 19.76 -6.01 0.37
CA ASP A 91 20.83 -5.38 -0.41
C ASP A 91 22.23 -5.58 0.20
N GLU A 92 22.34 -5.66 1.54
CA GLU A 92 23.61 -5.88 2.26
C GLU A 92 24.17 -7.32 2.14
N VAL A 93 23.39 -8.27 1.60
CA VAL A 93 23.77 -9.71 1.49
C VAL A 93 24.34 -10.05 0.10
N ILE A 94 24.60 -9.05 -0.75
CA ILE A 94 25.14 -9.20 -2.10
C ILE A 94 26.61 -8.80 -2.16
#